data_AF-A0A8B6DSK4-F1
#
_entry.id   AF-A0A8B6DSK4-F1
#
_cell.length_a   1.000
_cell.length_b   1.000
_cell.length_c   1.000
_cell.angle_alpha   90.00
_cell.angle_beta   90.00
_cell.angle_gamma   90.00
#
_symmetry.space_group_name_H-M   'P 1'
#
loop_
_entity.id
_entity.type
_entity.pdbx_description
1 polymer ?
#
loop_
_entity_poly.entity_id
_entity_poly.type
_entity_poly.pdbx_seq_one_letter_code
_entity_poly.pdbx_strand_id
1 'polypeptide(L)'
;MKRNVTLVRFFLNVGKENTDVSNHYMPSRGICVEKCIYAVAESPEQIPQGFVKFTDGHSIFVEAKWLANTQSLFRGKTKPHCLKLVINGFYEPSELRNTTAMMLLKTPVGQALKAYGITSIGMDGTEVVRAINSKIGTMCRAIKENRKSK
;
A
#
# COMPACT_ATOMS: atom_id res chain seq x y z
N MET A 1 -16.06 19.60 22.92
CA MET A 1 -15.14 18.46 22.69
C MET A 1 -14.61 18.54 21.26
N LYS A 2 -13.36 18.93 21.05
CA LYS A 2 -12.71 18.92 19.73
C LYS A 2 -12.18 17.50 19.49
N ARG A 3 -12.70 16.79 18.47
CA ARG A 3 -12.27 15.43 18.13
C ARG A 3 -11.09 15.51 17.17
N ASN A 4 -9.99 14.86 17.53
CA ASN A 4 -8.77 14.81 16.74
C ASN A 4 -9.02 14.00 15.46
N VAL A 5 -8.78 14.63 14.31
CA VAL A 5 -8.57 13.94 13.03
C VAL A 5 -7.12 13.46 13.05
N THR A 6 -6.89 12.16 13.17
CA THR A 6 -5.54 11.61 12.96
C THR A 6 -5.39 11.32 11.48
N LEU A 7 -4.82 12.27 10.75
CA LEU A 7 -4.25 12.02 9.43
C LEU A 7 -3.02 11.14 9.65
N VAL A 8 -3.22 9.82 9.73
CA VAL A 8 -2.13 8.88 10.03
C VAL A 8 -1.21 8.80 8.80
N ARG A 9 -0.13 9.56 8.83
CA ARG A 9 1.20 8.94 8.75
C ARG A 9 1.86 9.13 10.11
N PHE A 10 2.24 8.01 10.73
CA PHE A 10 2.90 7.85 12.04
C PHE A 10 2.00 7.74 13.27
N PHE A 11 2.22 6.67 14.04
CA PHE A 11 1.87 6.61 15.45
C PHE A 11 2.70 7.67 16.20
N LEU A 12 2.01 8.53 16.96
CA LEU A 12 2.47 9.28 18.14
C LEU A 12 3.97 9.62 18.19
N ASN A 13 4.34 10.81 17.71
CA ASN A 13 5.19 11.73 18.47
C ASN A 13 5.24 13.13 17.85
N VAL A 14 5.14 14.11 18.72
CA VAL A 14 5.40 15.53 18.48
C VAL A 14 6.80 15.68 17.89
N GLY A 15 6.91 16.30 16.71
CA GLY A 15 8.17 16.82 16.20
C GLY A 15 8.56 16.35 14.80
N LYS A 16 8.49 17.31 13.87
CA LYS A 16 9.12 17.37 12.55
C LYS A 16 8.47 16.59 11.41
N GLU A 17 7.85 17.40 10.56
CA GLU A 17 7.59 17.20 9.14
C GLU A 17 8.69 16.38 8.46
N ASN A 18 8.27 15.37 7.70
CA ASN A 18 8.93 15.02 6.45
C ASN A 18 7.90 14.40 5.52
N THR A 19 7.06 15.25 4.92
CA THR A 19 6.42 15.01 3.63
C THR A 19 7.48 15.04 2.53
N ASP A 20 8.44 14.13 2.59
CA ASP A 20 9.43 14.01 1.54
C ASP A 20 8.90 13.05 0.48
N VAL A 21 8.06 13.58 -0.41
CA VAL A 21 7.63 12.89 -1.65
C VAL A 21 8.83 12.67 -2.58
N SER A 22 9.99 13.32 -2.32
CA SER A 22 11.17 13.28 -3.19
C SER A 22 11.90 11.93 -3.23
N ASN A 23 11.55 10.98 -2.34
CA ASN A 23 12.21 9.68 -2.24
C ASN A 23 11.31 8.48 -2.57
N HIS A 24 10.28 8.67 -3.40
CA HIS A 24 9.47 7.55 -3.88
C HIS A 24 10.28 6.67 -4.84
N TYR A 25 10.32 5.35 -4.59
CA TYR A 25 11.07 4.41 -5.42
C TYR A 25 10.46 4.32 -6.82
N MET A 26 11.22 4.79 -7.81
CA MET A 26 10.94 4.58 -9.22
C MET A 26 11.71 3.34 -9.70
N PRO A 27 11.03 2.26 -10.11
CA PRO A 27 11.73 1.09 -10.66
C PRO A 27 12.40 1.45 -11.99
N SER A 28 13.63 0.97 -12.20
CA SER A 28 14.36 1.16 -13.47
C SER A 28 13.72 0.40 -14.65
N ARG A 29 12.92 -0.62 -14.36
CA ARG A 29 12.14 -1.41 -15.33
C ARG A 29 10.78 -1.80 -14.74
N GLY A 30 9.73 -1.78 -15.55
CA GLY A 30 8.38 -2.20 -15.17
C GLY A 30 7.40 -1.05 -15.00
N ILE A 31 6.22 -1.35 -14.48
CA ILE A 31 5.14 -0.37 -14.30
C ILE A 31 5.40 0.40 -13.00
N CYS A 32 5.46 1.72 -13.13
CA CYS A 32 5.48 2.61 -11.98
C CYS A 32 4.05 2.89 -11.51
N VAL A 33 3.86 2.87 -10.19
CA VAL A 33 2.59 3.18 -9.52
C VAL A 33 2.89 4.29 -8.54
N GLU A 34 2.15 5.39 -8.62
CA GLU A 34 2.30 6.51 -7.69
C GLU A 34 2.09 6.07 -6.24
N LYS A 35 2.76 6.75 -5.32
CA LYS A 35 2.59 6.50 -3.89
C LYS A 35 1.16 6.83 -3.47
N CYS A 36 0.54 5.89 -2.77
CA CYS A 36 -0.81 6.03 -2.24
C CYS A 36 -0.80 6.95 -1.01
N ILE A 37 -1.64 7.97 -1.02
CA ILE A 37 -2.06 8.67 0.18
C ILE A 37 -3.31 7.96 0.72
N TYR A 38 -3.25 7.54 1.99
CA TYR A 38 -4.35 6.84 2.65
C TYR A 38 -4.62 7.42 4.03
N ALA A 39 -5.86 7.27 4.47
CA ALA A 39 -6.32 7.63 5.81
C ALA A 39 -6.87 6.38 6.51
N VAL A 40 -6.71 6.33 7.83
CA VAL A 40 -7.36 5.35 8.69
C VAL A 40 -8.47 6.06 9.44
N ALA A 41 -9.74 5.71 9.17
CA ALA A 41 -10.89 6.38 9.76
C ALA A 41 -11.89 5.35 10.28
N GLU A 42 -12.33 5.53 11.53
CA GLU A 42 -13.34 4.67 12.17
C GLU A 42 -14.74 5.29 12.09
N SER A 43 -14.84 6.56 11.70
CA SER A 43 -16.11 7.28 11.59
C SER A 43 -16.18 8.10 10.29
N PRO A 44 -17.38 8.26 9.68
CA PRO A 44 -17.55 8.94 8.40
C PRO A 44 -17.05 10.39 8.39
N GLU A 45 -17.11 11.09 9.52
CA GLU A 45 -16.73 12.50 9.65
C GLU A 45 -15.21 12.72 9.56
N GLN A 46 -14.42 11.64 9.59
CA GLN A 46 -12.95 11.68 9.54
C GLN A 46 -12.41 11.45 8.13
N ILE A 47 -13.26 11.15 7.15
CA ILE A 47 -12.84 10.80 5.79
C ILE A 47 -12.56 12.09 5.01
N PRO A 48 -11.33 12.32 4.52
CA PRO A 48 -11.02 13.49 3.71
C PRO A 48 -11.83 13.51 2.40
N GLN A 49 -12.12 14.70 1.89
CA GLN A 49 -12.81 14.84 0.60
C GLN A 49 -12.00 14.18 -0.53
N GLY A 50 -12.68 13.43 -1.40
CA GLY A 50 -12.04 12.73 -2.53
C GLY A 50 -11.42 11.37 -2.17
N PHE A 51 -11.51 10.94 -0.91
CA PHE A 51 -11.12 9.60 -0.50
C PHE A 51 -12.31 8.63 -0.58
N VAL A 52 -12.02 7.39 -0.95
CA VAL A 52 -12.97 6.28 -1.02
C VAL A 52 -12.48 5.13 -0.15
N LYS A 53 -13.43 4.31 0.30
CA LYS A 53 -13.09 3.11 1.06
C LYS A 53 -12.29 2.16 0.17
N PHE A 54 -11.14 1.72 0.65
CA PHE A 54 -10.25 0.86 -0.13
C PHE A 54 -10.81 -0.56 -0.27
N THR A 55 -11.38 -1.10 0.80
CA THR A 55 -12.02 -2.41 0.82
C THR A 55 -13.05 -2.47 1.95
N ASP A 56 -14.11 -3.24 1.77
CA ASP A 56 -15.17 -3.38 2.76
C ASP A 56 -14.69 -4.10 4.02
N GLY A 57 -15.31 -3.79 5.16
CA GLY A 57 -14.94 -4.33 6.46
C GLY A 57 -13.63 -3.77 7.06
N HIS A 58 -12.93 -2.87 6.36
CA HIS A 58 -11.70 -2.25 6.84
C HIS A 58 -11.78 -0.72 6.89
N SER A 59 -11.07 -0.14 7.85
CA SER A 59 -11.01 1.31 8.13
C SER A 59 -10.00 2.07 7.26
N ILE A 60 -9.65 1.54 6.08
CA ILE A 60 -8.64 2.14 5.17
C ILE A 60 -9.34 2.87 4.04
N PHE A 61 -8.99 4.13 3.86
CA PHE A 61 -9.50 5.00 2.80
C PHE A 61 -8.34 5.51 1.95
N VAL A 62 -8.53 5.59 0.64
CA VAL A 62 -7.51 6.02 -0.33
C VAL A 62 -8.09 7.05 -1.28
N GLU A 63 -7.24 7.84 -1.92
CA GLU A 63 -7.70 8.77 -2.96
C GLU A 63 -8.41 8.02 -4.11
N ALA A 64 -9.62 8.46 -4.46
CA ALA A 64 -10.41 7.84 -5.52
C ALA A 64 -9.66 7.82 -6.85
N LYS A 65 -8.97 8.92 -7.16
CA LYS A 65 -8.14 9.06 -8.36
C LYS A 65 -6.99 8.05 -8.38
N TRP A 66 -6.29 7.90 -7.27
CA TRP A 66 -5.18 6.94 -7.15
C TRP A 66 -5.67 5.51 -7.37
N LEU A 67 -6.80 5.14 -6.75
CA LEU A 67 -7.36 3.79 -6.87
C LEU A 67 -7.78 3.50 -8.32
N ALA A 68 -8.51 4.43 -8.96
CA ALA A 68 -8.93 4.30 -10.35
C ALA A 68 -7.74 4.19 -11.31
N ASN A 69 -6.73 5.05 -11.14
CA ASN A 69 -5.50 5.02 -11.93
C ASN A 69 -4.78 3.67 -11.76
N THR A 70 -4.65 3.18 -10.53
CA THR A 70 -3.98 1.90 -10.25
C THR A 70 -4.75 0.72 -10.86
N GLN A 71 -6.08 0.71 -10.75
CA GLN A 71 -6.92 -0.35 -11.33
C GLN A 71 -6.89 -0.34 -12.86
N SER A 72 -6.75 0.83 -13.50
CA SER A 72 -6.61 0.91 -14.97
C SER A 72 -5.40 0.12 -15.50
N LEU A 73 -4.37 -0.07 -14.67
CA LEU A 73 -3.16 -0.82 -15.00
C LEU A 73 -3.34 -2.35 -14.97
N PHE A 74 -4.50 -2.84 -14.52
CA PHE A 74 -4.76 -4.28 -14.37
C PHE A 74 -4.99 -4.98 -15.72
N ARG A 75 -5.29 -4.24 -16.78
CA ARG A 75 -5.60 -4.82 -18.09
C ARG A 75 -4.46 -5.70 -18.60
N GLY A 76 -4.77 -6.96 -18.90
CA GLY A 76 -3.80 -7.95 -19.38
C GLY A 76 -2.80 -8.42 -18.32
N LYS A 77 -3.04 -8.16 -17.03
CA LYS A 77 -2.19 -8.61 -15.92
C LYS A 77 -2.83 -9.79 -15.18
N THR A 78 -1.97 -10.64 -14.60
CA THR A 78 -2.43 -11.73 -13.74
C THR A 78 -2.88 -11.18 -12.39
N LYS A 79 -3.82 -11.86 -11.72
CA LYS A 79 -4.31 -11.48 -10.39
C LYS A 79 -3.19 -11.18 -9.37
N PRO A 80 -2.15 -12.02 -9.22
CA PRO A 80 -1.03 -11.71 -8.33
C PRO A 80 -0.27 -10.45 -8.73
N HIS A 81 -0.18 -10.14 -10.03
CA HIS A 81 0.47 -8.93 -10.51
C HIS A 81 -0.38 -7.69 -10.18
N CYS A 82 -1.70 -7.74 -10.35
CA CYS A 82 -2.60 -6.66 -9.93
C CYS A 82 -2.41 -6.31 -8.45
N LEU A 83 -2.40 -7.32 -7.57
CA LEU A 83 -2.16 -7.08 -6.14
C LEU A 83 -0.78 -6.45 -5.86
N LYS A 84 0.26 -6.91 -6.58
CA LYS A 84 1.62 -6.36 -6.47
C LYS A 84 1.70 -4.89 -6.90
N LEU A 85 0.89 -4.46 -7.88
CA LEU A 85 0.80 -3.06 -8.29
C LEU A 85 0.18 -2.21 -7.18
N VAL A 86 -0.87 -2.70 -6.53
CA VAL A 86 -1.48 -2.02 -5.38
C VAL A 86 -0.48 -1.89 -4.22
N ILE A 87 0.27 -2.96 -3.91
CA ILE A 87 1.32 -2.94 -2.87
C ILE A 87 2.39 -1.88 -3.14
N ASN A 88 2.74 -1.61 -4.41
CA ASN A 88 3.70 -0.56 -4.76
C ASN A 88 3.27 0.83 -4.28
N GLY A 89 1.97 1.13 -4.31
CA GLY A 89 1.50 2.42 -3.83
C GLY A 89 1.54 2.54 -2.31
N PHE A 90 1.30 1.45 -1.58
CA PHE A 90 1.28 1.48 -0.11
C PHE A 90 2.67 1.42 0.54
N TYR A 91 3.64 0.76 -0.09
CA TYR A 91 4.94 0.49 0.52
C TYR A 91 6.10 0.76 -0.42
N GLU A 92 7.12 1.41 0.12
CA GLU A 92 8.45 1.51 -0.46
C GLU A 92 9.25 0.23 -0.22
N PRO A 93 10.26 -0.06 -1.06
CA PRO A 93 11.16 -1.17 -0.80
C PRO A 93 11.81 -1.11 0.59
N SER A 94 12.23 0.07 1.04
CA SER A 94 12.85 0.28 2.36
C SER A 94 11.96 -0.15 3.53
N GLU A 95 10.64 0.04 3.40
CA GLU A 95 9.64 -0.30 4.41
C GLU A 95 9.41 -1.82 4.52
N LEU A 96 9.76 -2.59 3.48
CA LEU A 96 9.57 -4.04 3.47
C LEU A 96 10.85 -4.85 3.74
N ARG A 97 12.01 -4.20 3.90
CA ARG A 97 13.33 -4.83 3.94
C ARG A 97 13.48 -5.95 4.98
N ASN A 98 12.78 -5.84 6.11
CA ASN A 98 12.83 -6.81 7.22
C ASN A 98 11.42 -7.35 7.57
N THR A 99 10.52 -7.34 6.59
CA THR A 99 9.11 -7.70 6.77
C THR A 99 8.83 -9.05 6.11
N THR A 100 7.89 -9.82 6.66
CA THR A 100 7.32 -11.01 6.01
C THR A 100 5.85 -10.78 5.71
N ALA A 101 5.23 -11.58 4.83
CA ALA A 101 3.78 -11.46 4.63
C ALA A 101 3.02 -11.63 5.95
N MET A 102 3.43 -12.56 6.82
CA MET A 102 2.78 -12.77 8.11
C MET A 102 2.88 -11.56 9.05
N MET A 103 3.98 -10.81 9.01
CA MET A 103 4.11 -9.57 9.77
C MET A 103 3.25 -8.46 9.16
N LEU A 104 3.27 -8.33 7.84
CA LEU A 104 2.48 -7.32 7.13
C LEU A 104 0.98 -7.54 7.35
N LEU A 105 0.51 -8.79 7.32
CA LEU A 105 -0.89 -9.16 7.55
C LEU A 105 -1.39 -8.90 8.98
N LYS A 106 -0.51 -8.52 9.92
CA LYS A 106 -0.91 -8.06 11.25
C LYS A 106 -1.19 -6.56 11.30
N THR A 107 -0.83 -5.79 10.27
CA THR A 107 -1.09 -4.35 10.21
C THR A 107 -2.48 -4.09 9.60
N PRO A 108 -3.13 -2.95 9.92
CA PRO A 108 -4.42 -2.58 9.32
C PRO A 108 -4.36 -2.55 7.78
N VAL A 109 -3.29 -2.00 7.20
CA VAL A 109 -3.09 -1.94 5.75
C VAL A 109 -2.88 -3.33 5.17
N GLY A 110 -2.12 -4.20 5.83
CA GLY A 110 -1.91 -5.57 5.36
C GLY A 110 -3.18 -6.43 5.39
N GLN A 111 -4.00 -6.28 6.43
CA GLN A 111 -5.32 -6.91 6.50
C GLN A 111 -6.23 -6.42 5.38
N ALA A 112 -6.26 -5.11 5.13
CA ALA A 112 -7.02 -4.52 4.02
C ALA A 112 -6.51 -5.00 2.65
N LEU A 113 -5.20 -5.14 2.45
CA LEU A 113 -4.64 -5.72 1.23
C LEU A 113 -5.04 -7.18 1.03
N LYS A 114 -5.12 -7.96 2.12
CA LYS A 114 -5.62 -9.33 2.06
C LYS A 114 -7.08 -9.37 1.64
N ALA A 115 -7.93 -8.57 2.27
CA ALA A 115 -9.35 -8.47 1.93
C ALA A 115 -9.52 -8.02 0.48
N TYR A 116 -8.85 -6.95 0.06
CA TYR A 116 -8.89 -6.46 -1.32
C TYR A 116 -8.47 -7.52 -2.35
N GLY A 117 -7.40 -8.28 -2.08
CA GLY A 117 -6.97 -9.38 -2.93
C GLY A 117 -8.04 -10.46 -3.10
N ILE A 118 -8.77 -10.76 -2.02
CA ILE A 118 -9.85 -11.75 -2.04
C ILE A 118 -11.10 -11.21 -2.73
N THR A 119 -11.61 -10.07 -2.28
CA THR A 119 -12.93 -9.56 -2.69
C THR A 119 -12.90 -8.86 -4.04
N SER A 120 -11.86 -8.07 -4.31
CA SER A 120 -11.81 -7.18 -5.48
C SER A 120 -11.01 -7.80 -6.63
N ILE A 121 -9.98 -8.59 -6.35
CA ILE A 121 -9.16 -9.27 -7.37
C ILE A 121 -9.64 -10.72 -7.59
N GLY A 122 -10.34 -11.32 -6.62
CA GLY A 122 -10.86 -12.68 -6.72
C GLY A 122 -9.78 -13.74 -6.56
N MET A 123 -8.80 -13.50 -5.67
CA MET A 123 -7.77 -14.47 -5.29
C MET A 123 -8.22 -15.26 -4.06
N ASP A 124 -7.70 -16.47 -3.88
CA ASP A 124 -7.84 -17.15 -2.59
C ASP A 124 -6.85 -16.59 -1.55
N GLY A 125 -7.09 -16.88 -0.26
CA GLY A 125 -6.24 -16.37 0.82
C GLY A 125 -4.78 -16.82 0.73
N THR A 126 -4.51 -18.01 0.19
CA THR A 126 -3.16 -18.55 0.01
C THR A 126 -2.45 -17.85 -1.14
N GLU A 127 -3.14 -17.60 -2.24
CA GLU A 127 -2.64 -16.84 -3.39
C GLU A 127 -2.23 -15.42 -2.98
N VAL A 128 -3.04 -14.75 -2.15
CA VAL A 128 -2.71 -13.41 -1.64
C VAL A 128 -1.43 -13.43 -0.83
N VAL A 129 -1.30 -14.36 0.13
CA VAL A 129 -0.09 -14.49 0.96
C VAL A 129 1.14 -14.76 0.10
N ARG A 130 1.03 -15.64 -0.90
CA ARG A 130 2.10 -15.92 -1.87
C ARG A 130 2.47 -14.69 -2.68
N ALA A 131 1.50 -13.91 -3.14
CA ALA A 131 1.73 -12.68 -3.90
C ALA A 131 2.44 -11.61 -3.06
N ILE A 132 2.04 -11.41 -1.80
CA ILE A 132 2.68 -10.49 -0.86
C ILE A 132 4.13 -10.92 -0.59
N ASN A 133 4.37 -12.20 -0.26
CA ASN A 133 5.74 -12.70 -0.04
C ASN A 133 6.62 -12.53 -1.29
N SER A 134 6.08 -12.87 -2.46
CA SER A 134 6.77 -12.65 -3.73
C SER A 134 7.11 -11.18 -3.95
N LYS A 135 6.23 -10.25 -3.54
CA LYS A 135 6.45 -8.81 -3.67
C LYS A 135 7.55 -8.31 -2.75
N ILE A 136 7.49 -8.69 -1.47
CA ILE A 136 8.53 -8.39 -0.48
C ILE A 136 9.89 -8.87 -1.00
N GLY A 137 9.98 -10.10 -1.50
CA GLY A 137 11.20 -10.64 -2.08
C GLY A 137 11.76 -9.79 -3.24
N THR A 138 10.88 -9.33 -4.14
CA THR A 138 11.26 -8.43 -5.24
C THR A 138 11.76 -7.08 -4.74
N MET A 139 11.08 -6.47 -3.77
CA MET A 139 11.47 -5.17 -3.20
C MET A 139 12.79 -5.24 -2.43
N CYS A 140 13.01 -6.32 -1.67
CA CYS A 140 14.28 -6.56 -0.99
C CYS A 140 15.45 -6.72 -1.98
N ARG A 141 15.23 -7.32 -3.16
CA ARG A 141 16.25 -7.41 -4.21
C ARG A 141 16.57 -6.06 -4.83
N ALA A 142 15.55 -5.25 -5.13
CA ALA A 142 15.73 -3.91 -5.70
C ALA A 142 16.63 -3.00 -4.84
N ILE A 143 16.50 -3.07 -3.51
CA ILE A 143 17.37 -2.33 -2.58
C ILE A 143 18.83 -2.80 -2.65
N LYS A 144 19.04 -4.12 -2.77
CA LYS A 144 20.40 -4.70 -2.84
C LYS A 144 21.11 -4.27 -4.13
N GLU A 145 20.39 -4.22 -5.24
CA GLU A 145 20.93 -3.78 -6.53
C GLU A 145 21.28 -2.29 -6.53
N ASN A 146 20.41 -1.43 -5.98
CA ASN A 146 20.69 0.01 -5.84
C ASN A 146 21.91 0.34 -4.97
N ARG A 147 22.33 -0.57 -4.09
CA ARG A 147 23.55 -0.42 -3.27
C ARG A 147 24.83 -0.84 -3.98
N LYS A 148 24.73 -1.65 -5.03
CA LYS A 148 25.88 -2.10 -5.83
C LYS A 148 26.21 -1.12 -6.97
N SER A 149 25.25 -0.26 -7.33
CA SER A 149 25.39 0.75 -8.39
C SER A 149 25.77 2.14 -7.86
N LYS A 150 26.04 2.27 -6.56
CA LYS A 150 26.61 3.46 -5.91
C LYS A 150 28.01 3.11 -5.42
#